data_AF-A0A0F6SI82-F1
#
_entry.id   AF-A0A0F6SI82-F1
#
_cell.length_a   1.000
_cell.length_b   1.000
_cell.length_c   1.000
_cell.angle_alpha   90.00
_cell.angle_beta   90.00
_cell.angle_gamma   90.00
#
_symmetry.space_group_name_H-M   'P 1'
#
loop_
_entity.id
_entity.type
_entity.pdbx_description
1 polymer ?
#
loop_
_entity_poly.entity_id
_entity_poly.type
_entity_poly.pdbx_seq_one_letter_code
_entity_poly.pdbx_strand_id
1 'polypeptide(L)'
;MMRRAAFVCLTALSLLLPACMQNEPAPPMGMLMDEPGEVGVVSADLTAAERRVRAGQIRDAAFGAGMEQGWLLAGIADAETRMSHCWRELTWACQGPNSSDCGGGPVVAGAGDGPCADRQGGLGMFQFDAGTFEQTLAREGNRILSIAGNTQAAVDFVANMVVRSAYVPGVENRAQAIAWMNGVRIGNDRWDAWIRTVTHYYNGCAPSYSCFSQRYAHYRDNTTGVYNEMGPDFWVTTRDWGAAYVSQSFPLARDPFPLEAGATHEGYLEMRNTGAQTWRPGEVFLGTTEPRDVASPIAADTWPAPNRAATIDREVPPGGTGRFVFRVRAPDAPGDYPQFFNLVREGVAWFSESGGPVDAQIQIRVTSTAPPPCPGGIGDAWSCEGDDRVRCERGMVFREPCELGCNAGTCNAPATDEDGDGYGSDDCAPGDADVHPGADEICDDGIDQDCDGEDAIDCEGPGDDGGPGDDGGPGDGPRMISGGCSVAHGASGSQLALAFAVVAIGLVIRRRRAGW
;
A
#
# COMPACT_ATOMS: atom_id res chain seq x y z
N MET A 1 50.07 23.37 43.44
CA MET A 1 50.24 24.56 44.31
C MET A 1 50.66 25.74 43.46
N MET A 2 50.03 26.91 43.63
CA MET A 2 50.48 28.25 43.12
C MET A 2 50.63 28.41 41.59
N ARG A 3 50.43 29.59 40.98
CA ARG A 3 49.83 30.87 41.43
C ARG A 3 49.29 31.63 40.21
N ARG A 4 48.27 32.47 40.41
CA ARG A 4 47.85 33.51 39.46
C ARG A 4 48.74 34.76 39.61
N ALA A 5 48.88 35.52 38.52
CA ALA A 5 49.04 36.99 38.51
C ALA A 5 48.11 37.49 37.38
N ALA A 6 47.16 38.42 37.52
CA ALA A 6 47.08 39.70 38.25
C ALA A 6 47.73 40.87 37.50
N PHE A 7 46.92 41.79 36.96
CA PHE A 7 47.06 43.26 36.78
C PHE A 7 45.75 43.73 36.07
N VAL A 8 44.81 44.44 36.71
CA VAL A 8 44.76 45.89 37.02
C VAL A 8 44.75 46.72 35.71
N CYS A 9 43.65 47.27 35.19
CA CYS A 9 42.60 48.17 35.72
C CYS A 9 43.01 49.66 35.77
N LEU A 10 42.30 50.53 35.04
CA LEU A 10 41.87 51.87 35.49
C LEU A 10 40.78 52.51 34.57
N THR A 11 39.63 52.84 35.17
CA THR A 11 38.78 54.06 35.03
C THR A 11 38.25 54.51 33.64
N ALA A 12 36.94 54.67 33.33
CA ALA A 12 35.65 54.78 34.06
C ALA A 12 35.16 56.20 34.47
N LEU A 13 34.03 56.63 33.88
CA LEU A 13 32.94 57.58 34.28
C LEU A 13 32.16 57.96 33.00
N SER A 14 30.85 58.23 32.90
CA SER A 14 29.61 58.03 33.69
C SER A 14 28.45 58.60 32.83
N LEU A 15 27.13 58.35 32.98
CA LEU A 15 26.30 57.58 33.92
C LEU A 15 24.88 57.40 33.28
N LEU A 16 24.16 56.30 33.56
CA LEU A 16 22.69 56.22 33.84
C LEU A 16 22.12 54.78 33.62
N LEU A 17 21.15 54.40 34.45
CA LEU A 17 20.40 53.12 34.54
C LEU A 17 18.91 53.48 34.85
N PRO A 18 17.88 52.59 34.74
CA PRO A 18 17.97 51.12 34.78
C PRO A 18 17.06 50.31 33.81
N ALA A 19 17.26 48.98 33.86
CA ALA A 19 16.27 47.89 33.74
C ALA A 19 15.76 47.36 32.36
N CYS A 20 16.21 46.13 32.06
CA CYS A 20 15.43 44.93 31.71
C CYS A 20 14.98 44.61 30.25
N MET A 21 15.48 43.43 29.82
CA MET A 21 14.86 42.36 28.99
C MET A 21 14.86 42.46 27.44
N GLN A 22 15.66 41.53 26.87
CA GLN A 22 15.37 40.62 25.73
C GLN A 22 15.28 41.15 24.28
N ASN A 23 16.27 40.73 23.49
CA ASN A 23 16.26 40.38 22.06
C ASN A 23 14.93 39.67 21.63
N GLU A 24 14.41 39.72 20.38
CA GLU A 24 14.87 40.16 19.04
C GLU A 24 13.75 40.92 18.29
N PRO A 25 14.01 41.49 17.09
CA PRO A 25 13.43 40.84 15.88
C PRO A 25 14.25 40.99 14.58
N ALA A 26 13.88 40.19 13.56
CA ALA A 26 14.31 40.30 12.15
C ALA A 26 13.17 40.86 11.25
N PRO A 27 13.33 40.98 9.91
CA PRO A 27 14.34 41.68 9.09
C PRO A 27 13.71 42.89 8.33
N PRO A 28 14.37 43.54 7.34
CA PRO A 28 14.03 43.20 5.94
C PRO A 28 15.13 43.43 4.85
N MET A 29 14.82 42.91 3.65
CA MET A 29 15.45 43.04 2.32
C MET A 29 16.12 44.38 1.90
N GLY A 30 17.18 44.32 1.06
CA GLY A 30 17.53 45.47 0.19
C GLY A 30 18.89 45.54 -0.54
N MET A 31 19.09 44.74 -1.61
CA MET A 31 19.88 45.02 -2.84
C MET A 31 21.41 45.37 -2.84
N LEU A 32 22.16 44.47 -3.50
CA LEU A 32 23.19 44.70 -4.57
C LEU A 32 24.40 45.64 -4.34
N MET A 33 25.63 45.08 -4.43
CA MET A 33 26.59 45.25 -5.56
C MET A 33 27.92 44.50 -5.27
N ASP A 34 28.46 43.82 -6.28
CA ASP A 34 29.77 43.10 -6.37
C ASP A 34 30.99 44.02 -6.10
N GLU A 35 32.26 43.63 -5.84
CA GLU A 35 33.10 42.40 -5.63
C GLU A 35 34.53 42.96 -5.24
N PRO A 36 35.65 42.22 -5.09
CA PRO A 36 35.87 40.76 -5.00
C PRO A 36 36.63 40.32 -3.72
N GLY A 37 36.54 39.03 -3.36
CA GLY A 37 37.33 38.47 -2.26
C GLY A 37 37.34 36.94 -2.18
N GLU A 38 38.46 36.32 -2.59
CA GLU A 38 38.74 34.87 -2.59
C GLU A 38 37.71 33.96 -3.28
N VAL A 39 38.06 33.57 -4.52
CA VAL A 39 37.50 32.38 -5.16
C VAL A 39 37.91 31.16 -4.35
N GLY A 40 37.05 30.75 -3.42
CA GLY A 40 37.19 29.48 -2.72
C GLY A 40 37.12 28.34 -3.73
N VAL A 41 38.27 27.75 -4.06
CA VAL A 41 38.33 26.54 -4.86
C VAL A 41 37.74 25.41 -4.02
N VAL A 42 36.43 25.19 -4.18
CA VAL A 42 35.75 24.02 -3.62
C VAL A 42 36.43 22.80 -4.21
N SER A 43 37.10 22.02 -3.37
CA SER A 43 37.53 20.67 -3.71
C SER A 43 36.28 19.87 -4.03
N ALA A 44 35.99 19.70 -5.32
CA ALA A 44 34.87 18.92 -5.77
C ALA A 44 35.24 17.45 -5.61
N ASP A 45 34.91 16.90 -4.45
CA ASP A 45 34.89 15.47 -4.13
C ASP A 45 33.43 15.07 -3.88
N LEU A 46 33.09 13.80 -4.13
CA LEU A 46 31.76 13.26 -3.82
C LEU A 46 31.48 13.31 -2.30
N THR A 47 30.32 13.84 -1.90
CA THR A 47 29.84 13.74 -0.51
C THR A 47 29.58 12.28 -0.12
N ALA A 48 29.53 11.96 1.18
CA ALA A 48 29.25 10.60 1.66
C ALA A 48 27.94 10.00 1.10
N ALA A 49 26.92 10.85 0.87
CA ALA A 49 25.66 10.42 0.24
C ALA A 49 25.85 10.05 -1.24
N GLU A 50 26.56 10.89 -2.00
CA GLU A 50 26.86 10.63 -3.42
C GLU A 50 27.82 9.44 -3.59
N ARG A 51 28.81 9.29 -2.70
CA ARG A 51 29.68 8.10 -2.63
C ARG A 51 28.88 6.82 -2.42
N ARG A 52 27.86 6.83 -1.55
CA ARG A 52 26.98 5.67 -1.34
C ARG A 52 26.14 5.34 -2.58
N VAL A 53 25.66 6.36 -3.30
CA VAL A 53 24.99 6.16 -4.60
C VAL A 53 25.95 5.59 -5.64
N ARG A 54 27.15 6.16 -5.78
CA ARG A 54 28.20 5.71 -6.71
C ARG A 54 28.68 4.28 -6.43
N ALA A 55 28.89 3.94 -5.16
CA ALA A 55 29.19 2.58 -4.72
C ALA A 55 28.06 1.59 -5.08
N GLY A 56 26.80 2.03 -5.02
CA GLY A 56 25.64 1.22 -5.45
C GLY A 56 25.64 0.99 -6.96
N GLN A 57 25.90 2.03 -7.75
CA GLN A 57 26.06 1.94 -9.20
C GLN A 57 27.20 0.97 -9.58
N ILE A 58 28.35 1.03 -8.90
CA ILE A 58 29.47 0.10 -9.10
C ILE A 58 29.07 -1.33 -8.71
N ARG A 59 28.46 -1.53 -7.53
CA ARG A 59 27.98 -2.83 -7.04
C ARG A 59 27.04 -3.50 -8.05
N ASP A 60 26.03 -2.76 -8.51
CA ASP A 60 24.96 -3.30 -9.35
C ASP A 60 25.45 -3.55 -10.79
N ALA A 61 26.31 -2.67 -11.33
CA ALA A 61 26.93 -2.88 -12.63
C ALA A 61 27.95 -4.03 -12.64
N ALA A 62 28.70 -4.23 -11.55
CA ALA A 62 29.60 -5.36 -11.37
C ALA A 62 28.82 -6.69 -11.28
N PHE A 63 27.72 -6.70 -10.51
CA PHE A 63 26.83 -7.86 -10.42
C PHE A 63 26.21 -8.23 -11.77
N GLY A 64 25.78 -7.22 -12.55
CA GLY A 64 25.30 -7.41 -13.92
C GLY A 64 26.32 -8.01 -14.89
N ALA A 65 27.61 -7.99 -14.56
CA ALA A 65 28.70 -8.64 -15.31
C ALA A 65 29.18 -9.99 -14.70
N GLY A 66 28.50 -10.45 -13.63
CA GLY A 66 28.74 -11.71 -12.92
C GLY A 66 29.54 -11.59 -11.61
N MET A 67 29.94 -10.39 -11.21
CA MET A 67 30.84 -10.16 -10.07
C MET A 67 30.06 -9.68 -8.83
N GLU A 68 29.87 -10.55 -7.85
CA GLU A 68 29.12 -10.28 -6.62
C GLU A 68 29.88 -9.34 -5.68
N GLN A 69 31.21 -9.44 -5.64
CA GLN A 69 32.08 -8.72 -4.73
C GLN A 69 32.45 -7.33 -5.28
N GLY A 70 31.43 -6.53 -5.63
CA GLY A 70 31.60 -5.22 -6.28
C GLY A 70 32.45 -4.21 -5.49
N TRP A 71 32.62 -4.38 -4.18
CA TRP A 71 33.52 -3.58 -3.34
C TRP A 71 34.99 -3.67 -3.76
N LEU A 72 35.41 -4.78 -4.39
CA LEU A 72 36.76 -4.92 -4.95
C LEU A 72 37.01 -3.91 -6.08
N LEU A 73 35.99 -3.60 -6.88
CA LEU A 73 36.04 -2.57 -7.92
C LEU A 73 35.86 -1.18 -7.32
N ALA A 74 34.95 -0.99 -6.37
CA ALA A 74 34.80 0.30 -5.69
C ALA A 74 36.11 0.73 -4.99
N GLY A 75 36.88 -0.23 -4.45
CA GLY A 75 38.20 0.03 -3.87
C GLY A 75 39.26 0.50 -4.87
N ILE A 76 39.21 0.01 -6.10
CA ILE A 76 40.04 0.51 -7.20
C ILE A 76 39.57 1.91 -7.61
N ALA A 77 38.27 2.11 -7.86
CA ALA A 77 37.73 3.42 -8.23
C ALA A 77 38.01 4.49 -7.16
N ASP A 78 37.96 4.14 -5.87
CA ASP A 78 38.33 5.04 -4.79
C ASP A 78 39.83 5.35 -4.76
N ALA A 79 40.67 4.34 -5.02
CA ALA A 79 42.13 4.49 -5.11
C ALA A 79 42.58 5.34 -6.31
N GLU A 80 41.88 5.30 -7.44
CA GLU A 80 42.22 6.08 -8.64
C GLU A 80 41.64 7.50 -8.60
N THR A 81 40.35 7.63 -8.28
CA THR A 81 39.58 8.88 -8.52
C THR A 81 38.65 9.27 -7.38
N ARG A 82 38.75 8.66 -6.18
CA ARG A 82 37.74 8.80 -5.11
C ARG A 82 36.32 8.40 -5.55
N MET A 83 36.25 7.46 -6.51
CA MET A 83 35.05 7.03 -7.25
C MET A 83 34.42 8.11 -8.16
N SER A 84 35.07 9.26 -8.33
CA SER A 84 34.62 10.31 -9.24
C SER A 84 34.74 9.86 -10.70
N HIS A 85 33.64 9.97 -11.44
CA HIS A 85 33.53 9.57 -12.84
C HIS A 85 33.31 10.79 -13.75
N CYS A 86 32.68 11.85 -13.22
CA CYS A 86 32.44 13.09 -13.92
C CYS A 86 33.48 14.13 -13.53
N TRP A 87 33.97 14.93 -14.49
CA TRP A 87 35.02 15.92 -14.20
C TRP A 87 34.59 16.97 -13.17
N ARG A 88 33.28 17.30 -13.09
CA ARG A 88 32.74 18.16 -12.03
C ARG A 88 32.89 17.57 -10.62
N GLU A 89 33.13 16.26 -10.50
CA GLU A 89 33.40 15.53 -9.26
C GLU A 89 34.92 15.37 -9.00
N LEU A 90 35.79 15.94 -9.85
CA LEU A 90 37.25 15.88 -9.71
C LEU A 90 37.94 16.98 -10.55
N THR A 91 37.64 18.25 -10.24
CA THR A 91 37.91 19.40 -11.13
C THR A 91 39.38 19.72 -11.40
N TRP A 92 40.32 19.12 -10.65
CA TRP A 92 41.76 19.24 -10.90
C TRP A 92 42.28 18.34 -12.05
N ALA A 93 41.49 17.33 -12.45
CA ALA A 93 41.86 16.40 -13.52
C ALA A 93 41.55 16.95 -14.92
N CYS A 94 41.91 16.22 -15.97
CA CYS A 94 41.57 16.59 -17.35
C CYS A 94 40.07 16.35 -17.65
N GLN A 95 39.52 17.12 -18.59
CA GLN A 95 38.17 16.89 -19.13
C GLN A 95 38.22 15.82 -20.24
N GLY A 96 37.53 14.71 -20.01
CA GLY A 96 37.31 13.66 -21.01
C GLY A 96 36.10 13.96 -21.92
N PRO A 97 35.65 12.97 -22.73
CA PRO A 97 34.44 13.08 -23.54
C PRO A 97 33.17 13.24 -22.69
N ASN A 98 32.11 13.83 -23.26
CA ASN A 98 30.85 14.05 -22.55
C ASN A 98 30.05 12.76 -22.30
N SER A 99 29.28 12.74 -21.20
CA SER A 99 28.41 11.64 -20.80
C SER A 99 27.04 12.11 -20.30
N SER A 100 26.00 11.32 -20.59
CA SER A 100 24.67 11.47 -20.01
C SER A 100 24.69 11.42 -18.48
N ASP A 101 25.51 10.53 -17.93
CA ASP A 101 25.60 10.26 -16.49
C ASP A 101 26.22 11.44 -15.73
N CYS A 102 26.92 12.31 -16.47
CA CYS A 102 27.49 13.58 -16.01
C CYS A 102 26.60 14.79 -16.30
N GLY A 103 25.32 14.57 -16.61
CA GLY A 103 24.36 15.61 -17.00
C GLY A 103 24.70 16.27 -18.34
N GLY A 104 25.32 15.52 -19.26
CA GLY A 104 25.85 16.03 -20.53
C GLY A 104 27.25 16.65 -20.44
N GLY A 105 27.83 16.75 -19.24
CA GLY A 105 29.20 17.22 -19.02
C GLY A 105 30.29 16.15 -19.26
N PRO A 106 31.57 16.53 -19.20
CA PRO A 106 32.71 15.63 -19.43
C PRO A 106 32.89 14.60 -18.31
N VAL A 107 33.29 13.38 -18.69
CA VAL A 107 33.88 12.41 -17.75
C VAL A 107 35.24 12.90 -17.27
N VAL A 108 35.72 12.36 -16.15
CA VAL A 108 37.09 12.57 -15.70
C VAL A 108 38.08 11.90 -16.66
N ALA A 109 39.19 12.59 -16.95
CA ALA A 109 40.35 12.03 -17.63
C ALA A 109 41.62 12.25 -16.79
N GLY A 110 42.46 11.23 -16.67
CA GLY A 110 43.68 11.28 -15.85
C GLY A 110 44.68 12.32 -16.35
N ALA A 111 45.25 13.11 -15.43
CA ALA A 111 46.30 14.09 -15.75
C ALA A 111 47.73 13.55 -15.62
N GLY A 112 47.88 12.27 -15.22
CA GLY A 112 49.18 11.63 -14.97
C GLY A 112 49.82 11.00 -16.21
N ASP A 113 49.01 10.46 -17.12
CA ASP A 113 49.48 9.61 -18.23
C ASP A 113 49.74 10.41 -19.53
N GLY A 114 49.39 11.70 -19.56
CA GLY A 114 49.67 12.60 -20.67
C GLY A 114 49.06 14.00 -20.47
N PRO A 115 49.41 14.98 -21.31
CA PRO A 115 48.89 16.34 -21.20
C PRO A 115 47.43 16.42 -21.67
N CYS A 116 46.57 17.10 -20.90
CA CYS A 116 45.14 17.27 -21.23
C CYS A 116 44.91 17.84 -22.64
N ALA A 117 45.82 18.72 -23.12
CA ALA A 117 45.73 19.36 -24.43
C ALA A 117 45.79 18.36 -25.59
N ASP A 118 46.53 17.26 -25.45
CA ASP A 118 46.67 16.22 -26.47
C ASP A 118 45.58 15.14 -26.36
N ARG A 119 44.59 15.33 -25.46
CA ARG A 119 43.50 14.37 -25.18
C ARG A 119 44.04 13.00 -24.80
N GLN A 120 45.06 12.99 -23.94
CA GLN A 120 45.67 11.80 -23.33
C GLN A 120 45.22 11.66 -21.87
N GLY A 121 45.30 10.44 -21.34
CA GLY A 121 44.93 10.15 -19.94
C GLY A 121 43.77 9.17 -19.78
N GLY A 122 43.77 8.44 -18.66
CA GLY A 122 42.79 7.40 -18.37
C GLY A 122 41.35 7.92 -18.22
N LEU A 123 40.39 7.29 -18.93
CA LEU A 123 38.98 7.73 -18.95
C LEU A 123 38.10 7.10 -17.85
N GLY A 124 37.33 7.96 -17.18
CA GLY A 124 36.35 7.60 -16.15
C GLY A 124 36.99 7.16 -14.82
N MET A 125 36.17 6.77 -13.85
CA MET A 125 36.62 6.40 -12.50
C MET A 125 37.64 5.24 -12.44
N PHE A 126 37.70 4.39 -13.46
CA PHE A 126 38.71 3.32 -13.63
C PHE A 126 39.90 3.70 -14.53
N GLN A 127 40.02 4.97 -14.95
CA GLN A 127 41.19 5.51 -15.63
C GLN A 127 41.68 4.66 -16.82
N PHE A 128 40.77 4.23 -17.72
CA PHE A 128 41.16 3.42 -18.88
C PHE A 128 42.01 4.24 -19.86
N ASP A 129 43.28 3.87 -20.02
CA ASP A 129 44.19 4.50 -20.97
C ASP A 129 44.61 3.55 -22.10
N ALA A 130 44.84 4.14 -23.28
CA ALA A 130 45.38 3.53 -24.49
C ALA A 130 46.27 4.50 -25.29
N GLY A 131 46.68 5.63 -24.69
CA GLY A 131 47.32 6.76 -25.37
C GLY A 131 46.37 7.97 -25.42
N THR A 132 45.56 8.08 -26.47
CA THR A 132 44.55 9.15 -26.62
C THR A 132 43.14 8.67 -26.31
N PHE A 133 42.24 9.59 -25.98
CA PHE A 133 40.82 9.29 -25.74
C PHE A 133 40.17 8.54 -26.91
N GLU A 134 40.57 8.84 -28.16
CA GLU A 134 40.06 8.14 -29.34
C GLU A 134 40.59 6.70 -29.45
N GLN A 135 41.85 6.47 -29.07
CA GLN A 135 42.42 5.12 -28.98
C GLN A 135 41.76 4.31 -27.87
N THR A 136 41.50 4.92 -26.71
CA THR A 136 40.78 4.26 -25.60
C THR A 136 39.35 3.90 -26.01
N LEU A 137 38.61 4.84 -26.61
CA LEU A 137 37.23 4.60 -27.07
C LEU A 137 37.18 3.58 -28.22
N ALA A 138 38.20 3.51 -29.08
CA ALA A 138 38.31 2.47 -30.10
C ALA A 138 38.56 1.07 -29.51
N ARG A 139 39.26 0.97 -28.36
CA ARG A 139 39.54 -0.30 -27.66
C ARG A 139 38.35 -0.77 -26.81
N GLU A 140 37.80 0.12 -25.99
CA GLU A 140 36.80 -0.22 -24.97
C GLU A 140 35.34 -0.02 -25.42
N GLY A 141 35.14 0.77 -26.48
CA GLY A 141 33.84 1.27 -26.93
C GLY A 141 33.30 2.42 -26.07
N ASN A 142 32.32 3.17 -26.61
CA ASN A 142 31.70 4.30 -25.90
C ASN A 142 31.01 3.92 -24.57
N ARG A 143 30.85 2.62 -24.26
CA ARG A 143 30.30 2.14 -22.97
C ARG A 143 31.01 2.74 -21.76
N ILE A 144 32.33 2.96 -21.85
CA ILE A 144 33.14 3.45 -20.72
C ILE A 144 32.88 4.91 -20.34
N LEU A 145 32.08 5.64 -21.11
CA LEU A 145 31.62 6.99 -20.75
C LEU A 145 30.41 6.96 -19.80
N SER A 146 29.72 5.82 -19.67
CA SER A 146 28.69 5.62 -18.64
C SER A 146 29.29 5.00 -17.39
N ILE A 147 28.75 5.30 -16.21
CA ILE A 147 29.21 4.74 -14.92
C ILE A 147 29.08 3.20 -14.94
N ALA A 148 27.96 2.70 -15.46
CA ALA A 148 27.71 1.27 -15.59
C ALA A 148 28.68 0.59 -16.57
N GLY A 149 28.88 1.15 -17.77
CA GLY A 149 29.77 0.58 -18.77
C GLY A 149 31.26 0.72 -18.44
N ASN A 150 31.67 1.78 -17.72
CA ASN A 150 33.02 1.93 -17.16
C ASN A 150 33.27 0.81 -16.12
N THR A 151 32.29 0.54 -15.25
CA THR A 151 32.37 -0.58 -14.29
C THR A 151 32.40 -1.95 -14.97
N GLN A 152 31.58 -2.19 -16.00
CA GLN A 152 31.58 -3.46 -16.73
C GLN A 152 32.89 -3.70 -17.47
N ALA A 153 33.48 -2.66 -18.08
CA ALA A 153 34.83 -2.74 -18.63
C ALA A 153 35.87 -3.04 -17.54
N ALA A 154 35.69 -2.51 -16.32
CA ALA A 154 36.58 -2.82 -15.19
C ALA A 154 36.47 -4.28 -14.76
N VAL A 155 35.28 -4.89 -14.72
CA VAL A 155 35.11 -6.34 -14.50
C VAL A 155 35.88 -7.14 -15.55
N ASP A 156 35.78 -6.78 -16.83
CA ASP A 156 36.51 -7.46 -17.92
C ASP A 156 38.03 -7.30 -17.75
N PHE A 157 38.51 -6.10 -17.41
CA PHE A 157 39.92 -5.81 -17.17
C PHE A 157 40.47 -6.59 -15.97
N VAL A 158 39.80 -6.55 -14.81
CA VAL A 158 40.28 -7.24 -13.60
C VAL A 158 40.14 -8.76 -13.71
N ALA A 159 39.18 -9.29 -14.48
CA ALA A 159 39.12 -10.72 -14.77
C ALA A 159 40.35 -11.16 -15.60
N ASN A 160 40.70 -10.43 -16.67
CA ASN A 160 41.92 -10.69 -17.44
C ASN A 160 43.20 -10.50 -16.60
N MET A 161 43.20 -9.53 -15.70
CA MET A 161 44.27 -9.28 -14.74
C MET A 161 44.48 -10.47 -13.78
N VAL A 162 43.40 -11.09 -13.31
CA VAL A 162 43.44 -12.28 -12.44
C VAL A 162 43.91 -13.51 -13.22
N VAL A 163 43.45 -13.74 -14.47
CA VAL A 163 43.94 -14.85 -15.32
C VAL A 163 45.46 -14.78 -15.55
N ARG A 164 46.02 -13.58 -15.74
CA ARG A 164 47.48 -13.41 -15.93
C ARG A 164 48.29 -13.33 -14.64
N SER A 165 47.68 -13.48 -13.47
CA SER A 165 48.31 -13.16 -12.19
C SER A 165 49.21 -14.29 -11.67
N ALA A 166 50.49 -13.98 -11.45
CA ALA A 166 51.43 -14.85 -10.76
C ALA A 166 51.04 -15.19 -9.30
N TYR A 167 50.04 -14.48 -8.73
CA TYR A 167 49.54 -14.71 -7.37
C TYR A 167 48.25 -15.55 -7.33
N VAL A 168 47.66 -15.87 -8.50
CA VAL A 168 46.37 -16.58 -8.60
C VAL A 168 46.53 -17.85 -9.45
N PRO A 169 47.04 -18.95 -8.86
CA PRO A 169 47.21 -20.21 -9.59
C PRO A 169 45.85 -20.87 -9.92
N GLY A 170 45.79 -21.57 -11.05
CA GLY A 170 44.63 -22.39 -11.43
C GLY A 170 43.44 -21.61 -12.01
N VAL A 171 43.64 -20.36 -12.45
CA VAL A 171 42.62 -19.55 -13.13
C VAL A 171 43.07 -19.26 -14.56
N GLU A 172 42.34 -19.81 -15.54
CA GLU A 172 42.73 -19.83 -16.96
C GLU A 172 41.77 -19.01 -17.84
N ASN A 173 40.59 -18.63 -17.34
CA ASN A 173 39.57 -17.91 -18.11
C ASN A 173 38.70 -16.97 -17.26
N ARG A 174 37.95 -16.08 -17.93
CA ARG A 174 37.07 -15.06 -17.31
C ARG A 174 36.08 -15.63 -16.29
N ALA A 175 35.49 -16.80 -16.57
CA ALA A 175 34.49 -17.40 -15.67
C ALA A 175 35.15 -17.91 -14.37
N GLN A 176 36.30 -18.58 -14.47
CA GLN A 176 37.11 -18.96 -13.31
C GLN A 176 37.62 -17.73 -12.53
N ALA A 177 38.03 -16.66 -13.23
CA ALA A 177 38.49 -15.43 -12.59
C ALA A 177 37.37 -14.74 -11.79
N ILE A 178 36.16 -14.66 -12.33
CA ILE A 178 34.99 -14.14 -11.61
C ILE A 178 34.64 -15.03 -10.42
N ALA A 179 34.60 -16.35 -10.58
CA ALA A 179 34.38 -17.28 -9.46
C ALA A 179 35.49 -17.19 -8.38
N TRP A 180 36.73 -16.89 -8.79
CA TRP A 180 37.84 -16.65 -7.87
C TRP A 180 37.64 -15.33 -7.09
N MET A 181 37.34 -14.23 -7.79
CA MET A 181 37.07 -12.93 -7.17
C MET A 181 35.83 -12.97 -6.25
N ASN A 182 34.78 -13.70 -6.63
CA ASN A 182 33.56 -13.81 -5.82
C ASN A 182 33.79 -14.51 -4.46
N GLY A 183 34.88 -15.28 -4.32
CA GLY A 183 35.32 -15.87 -3.05
C GLY A 183 36.37 -15.08 -2.26
N VAL A 184 36.75 -13.88 -2.70
CA VAL A 184 37.63 -12.98 -1.90
C VAL A 184 36.85 -12.49 -0.68
N ARG A 185 37.47 -12.54 0.50
CA ARG A 185 36.97 -11.96 1.75
C ARG A 185 38.13 -11.29 2.46
N ILE A 186 37.90 -10.14 3.10
CA ILE A 186 38.96 -9.45 3.85
C ILE A 186 39.52 -10.43 4.91
N GLY A 187 40.84 -10.65 4.87
CA GLY A 187 41.53 -11.56 5.78
C GLY A 187 41.59 -13.04 5.37
N ASN A 188 41.00 -13.46 4.24
CA ASN A 188 41.22 -14.82 3.71
C ASN A 188 42.42 -14.88 2.75
N ASP A 189 42.86 -16.09 2.39
CA ASP A 189 44.05 -16.31 1.55
C ASP A 189 43.98 -15.65 0.16
N ARG A 190 42.77 -15.34 -0.35
CA ARG A 190 42.59 -14.63 -1.63
C ARG A 190 42.78 -13.12 -1.50
N TRP A 191 42.75 -12.56 -0.28
CA TRP A 191 42.82 -11.12 -0.04
C TRP A 191 44.19 -10.51 -0.39
N ASP A 192 45.27 -11.05 0.16
CA ASP A 192 46.64 -10.61 -0.15
C ASP A 192 46.95 -10.84 -1.65
N ALA A 193 46.57 -12.00 -2.19
CA ALA A 193 46.69 -12.30 -3.62
C ALA A 193 45.95 -11.27 -4.52
N TRP A 194 44.74 -10.83 -4.13
CA TRP A 194 44.00 -9.79 -4.85
C TRP A 194 44.74 -8.46 -4.84
N ILE A 195 45.15 -7.95 -3.67
CA ILE A 195 45.84 -6.66 -3.58
C ILE A 195 47.21 -6.70 -4.30
N ARG A 196 47.96 -7.80 -4.22
CA ARG A 196 49.18 -7.99 -5.05
C ARG A 196 48.86 -7.95 -6.54
N THR A 197 47.76 -8.58 -6.95
CA THR A 197 47.33 -8.63 -8.35
C THR A 197 46.99 -7.23 -8.87
N VAL A 198 46.21 -6.43 -8.13
CA VAL A 198 45.92 -5.03 -8.46
C VAL A 198 47.21 -4.20 -8.50
N THR A 199 48.03 -4.28 -7.44
CA THR A 199 49.28 -3.49 -7.34
C THR A 199 50.24 -3.75 -8.50
N HIS A 200 50.39 -5.02 -8.92
CA HIS A 200 51.29 -5.39 -10.01
C HIS A 200 50.68 -5.16 -11.40
N TYR A 201 49.45 -5.59 -11.63
CA TYR A 201 48.90 -5.71 -12.98
C TYR A 201 47.83 -4.66 -13.32
N TYR A 202 47.33 -3.88 -12.35
CA TYR A 202 46.54 -2.68 -12.60
C TYR A 202 47.47 -1.45 -12.60
N ASN A 203 48.19 -1.24 -11.50
CA ASN A 203 49.08 -0.08 -11.32
C ASN A 203 50.45 -0.22 -11.99
N GLY A 204 50.85 -1.43 -12.41
CA GLY A 204 52.14 -1.69 -13.05
C GLY A 204 53.34 -1.84 -12.11
N CYS A 205 53.15 -1.79 -10.78
CA CYS A 205 54.23 -1.85 -9.82
C CYS A 205 54.50 -3.29 -9.34
N ALA A 206 55.56 -3.94 -9.83
CA ALA A 206 55.95 -5.29 -9.42
C ALA A 206 56.52 -5.35 -7.99
N PRO A 207 56.47 -6.50 -7.27
CA PRO A 207 56.98 -6.64 -5.90
C PRO A 207 58.47 -6.32 -5.70
N SER A 208 59.27 -6.38 -6.76
CA SER A 208 60.69 -6.01 -6.74
C SER A 208 60.93 -4.52 -6.92
N TYR A 209 59.90 -3.72 -7.24
CA TYR A 209 60.02 -2.28 -7.50
C TYR A 209 59.81 -1.49 -6.20
N SER A 210 60.52 -0.36 -6.07
CA SER A 210 60.48 0.49 -4.87
C SER A 210 59.10 1.07 -4.54
N CYS A 211 58.23 1.22 -5.55
CA CYS A 211 56.85 1.68 -5.37
C CYS A 211 55.95 0.67 -4.63
N PHE A 212 56.33 -0.61 -4.52
CA PHE A 212 55.38 -1.68 -4.23
C PHE A 212 54.71 -1.54 -2.87
N SER A 213 55.50 -1.37 -1.81
CA SER A 213 54.97 -1.29 -0.44
C SER A 213 53.97 -0.14 -0.25
N GLN A 214 54.21 0.99 -0.92
CA GLN A 214 53.32 2.15 -0.87
C GLN A 214 52.04 1.92 -1.68
N ARG A 215 52.15 1.40 -2.91
CA ARG A 215 51.00 1.13 -3.78
C ARG A 215 50.14 -0.02 -3.25
N TYR A 216 50.75 -1.05 -2.66
CA TYR A 216 50.06 -2.13 -1.97
C TYR A 216 49.21 -1.61 -0.80
N ALA A 217 49.79 -0.75 0.06
CA ALA A 217 49.05 -0.11 1.14
C ALA A 217 47.90 0.75 0.59
N HIS A 218 48.13 1.55 -0.45
CA HIS A 218 47.11 2.37 -1.11
C HIS A 218 45.90 1.56 -1.58
N TYR A 219 46.08 0.50 -2.38
CA TYR A 219 44.93 -0.30 -2.84
C TYR A 219 44.27 -1.08 -1.69
N ARG A 220 45.04 -1.62 -0.73
CA ARG A 220 44.49 -2.28 0.46
C ARG A 220 43.60 -1.34 1.25
N ASP A 221 44.07 -0.14 1.52
CA ASP A 221 43.45 0.79 2.46
C ASP A 221 42.21 1.47 1.87
N ASN A 222 42.22 1.87 0.59
CA ASN A 222 41.02 2.38 -0.07
C ASN A 222 39.95 1.28 -0.27
N THR A 223 40.35 0.04 -0.61
CA THR A 223 39.41 -1.09 -0.75
C THR A 223 38.79 -1.49 0.59
N THR A 224 39.58 -1.51 1.67
CA THR A 224 39.08 -1.75 3.04
C THR A 224 38.21 -0.58 3.51
N GLY A 225 38.62 0.65 3.18
CA GLY A 225 37.90 1.89 3.49
C GLY A 225 36.49 1.89 2.92
N VAL A 226 36.33 1.73 1.61
CA VAL A 226 35.01 1.76 0.96
C VAL A 226 34.12 0.58 1.36
N TYR A 227 34.70 -0.59 1.66
CA TYR A 227 33.95 -1.73 2.21
C TYR A 227 33.33 -1.38 3.56
N ASN A 228 34.13 -0.82 4.48
CA ASN A 228 33.69 -0.41 5.82
C ASN A 228 32.77 0.82 5.79
N GLU A 229 33.00 1.78 4.88
CA GLU A 229 32.18 2.98 4.68
C GLU A 229 30.72 2.64 4.36
N MET A 230 30.51 1.62 3.51
CA MET A 230 29.16 1.24 3.09
C MET A 230 28.50 0.20 4.01
N GLY A 231 29.29 -0.59 4.73
CA GLY A 231 28.87 -1.73 5.54
C GLY A 231 28.76 -3.04 4.74
N PRO A 232 28.93 -4.22 5.37
CA PRO A 232 28.93 -5.51 4.67
C PRO A 232 27.61 -5.79 3.93
N ASP A 233 26.47 -5.53 4.58
CA ASP A 233 25.14 -5.84 4.04
C ASP A 233 24.78 -5.03 2.78
N PHE A 234 25.42 -3.86 2.60
CA PHE A 234 25.29 -3.07 1.39
C PHE A 234 25.84 -3.79 0.15
N TRP A 235 26.91 -4.58 0.32
CA TRP A 235 27.58 -5.28 -0.79
C TRP A 235 26.96 -6.62 -1.15
N VAL A 236 25.98 -7.11 -0.37
CA VAL A 236 25.24 -8.35 -0.65
C VAL A 236 24.27 -8.12 -1.81
N THR A 237 24.66 -8.61 -2.98
CA THR A 237 23.95 -8.50 -4.27
C THR A 237 22.98 -9.66 -4.53
N THR A 238 23.38 -10.88 -4.17
CA THR A 238 22.48 -12.03 -4.12
C THR A 238 21.73 -12.05 -2.79
N ARG A 239 20.42 -11.83 -2.83
CA ARG A 239 19.54 -11.97 -1.66
C ARG A 239 18.46 -12.98 -2.02
N ASP A 240 18.19 -13.96 -1.16
CA ASP A 240 17.21 -15.02 -1.48
C ASP A 240 15.82 -14.43 -1.75
N TRP A 241 15.38 -13.52 -0.89
CA TRP A 241 14.08 -12.87 -0.95
C TRP A 241 14.24 -11.35 -1.06
N GLY A 242 14.16 -10.80 -2.27
CA GLY A 242 14.30 -9.35 -2.52
C GLY A 242 13.12 -8.84 -3.36
N ALA A 243 12.68 -7.60 -3.11
CA ALA A 243 11.56 -6.99 -3.81
C ALA A 243 11.83 -5.53 -4.20
N ALA A 244 11.27 -5.09 -5.32
CA ALA A 244 11.15 -3.68 -5.65
C ALA A 244 9.69 -3.33 -5.92
N TYR A 245 9.23 -2.20 -5.37
CA TYR A 245 7.92 -1.64 -5.70
C TYR A 245 7.87 -1.22 -7.17
N VAL A 246 6.77 -1.52 -7.86
CA VAL A 246 6.55 -1.16 -9.27
C VAL A 246 5.40 -0.17 -9.41
N SER A 247 4.20 -0.55 -8.96
CA SER A 247 2.99 0.26 -9.09
C SER A 247 1.91 -0.16 -8.09
N GLN A 248 0.85 0.64 -7.97
CA GLN A 248 -0.37 0.28 -7.24
C GLN A 248 -1.59 0.91 -7.91
N SER A 249 -2.77 0.31 -7.70
CA SER A 249 -4.05 0.93 -8.13
C SER A 249 -4.68 1.82 -7.07
N PHE A 250 -4.35 1.61 -5.80
CA PHE A 250 -4.80 2.45 -4.69
C PHE A 250 -4.16 3.85 -4.77
N PRO A 251 -4.82 4.93 -4.34
CA PRO A 251 -4.18 6.24 -4.22
C PRO A 251 -2.91 6.17 -3.35
N LEU A 252 -1.88 6.92 -3.73
CA LEU A 252 -0.68 7.06 -2.91
C LEU A 252 -1.05 7.84 -1.63
N ALA A 253 -0.37 7.62 -0.51
CA ALA A 253 -0.75 8.20 0.78
C ALA A 253 -0.69 9.74 0.92
N ARG A 254 -0.29 10.45 -0.15
CA ARG A 254 -0.37 11.92 -0.31
C ARG A 254 -1.67 12.39 -0.97
N ASP A 255 -2.33 11.48 -1.69
CA ASP A 255 -3.53 11.70 -2.48
C ASP A 255 -4.75 11.19 -1.68
N PRO A 256 -5.91 11.86 -1.72
CA PRO A 256 -7.05 11.49 -0.88
C PRO A 256 -7.70 10.18 -1.34
N PHE A 257 -8.05 9.31 -0.40
CA PHE A 257 -8.82 8.08 -0.63
C PHE A 257 -10.03 7.99 0.31
N PRO A 258 -11.05 8.85 0.09
CA PRO A 258 -12.27 8.80 0.88
C PRO A 258 -13.10 7.57 0.51
N LEU A 259 -13.59 6.86 1.53
CA LEU A 259 -14.55 5.76 1.39
C LEU A 259 -15.60 5.94 2.49
N GLU A 260 -16.88 5.74 2.18
CA GLU A 260 -17.92 5.73 3.21
C GLU A 260 -17.67 4.62 4.23
N ALA A 261 -17.92 4.89 5.51
CA ALA A 261 -17.81 3.95 6.61
C ALA A 261 -18.39 2.57 6.26
N GLY A 262 -17.58 1.51 6.30
CA GLY A 262 -17.97 0.15 5.96
C GLY A 262 -17.94 -0.23 4.47
N ALA A 263 -17.74 0.70 3.54
CA ALA A 263 -17.58 0.42 2.12
C ALA A 263 -16.28 -0.33 1.83
N THR A 264 -16.27 -1.13 0.76
CA THR A 264 -15.08 -1.88 0.30
C THR A 264 -14.58 -1.42 -1.06
N HIS A 265 -13.27 -1.45 -1.27
CA HIS A 265 -12.64 -1.13 -2.55
C HIS A 265 -11.57 -2.16 -2.91
N GLU A 266 -11.62 -2.72 -4.12
CA GLU A 266 -10.64 -3.69 -4.62
C GLU A 266 -9.50 -2.98 -5.35
N GLY A 267 -8.27 -3.46 -5.14
CA GLY A 267 -7.09 -2.95 -5.82
C GLY A 267 -5.91 -3.91 -5.75
N TYR A 268 -4.75 -3.44 -6.19
CA TYR A 268 -3.52 -4.21 -6.16
C TYR A 268 -2.28 -3.39 -5.81
N LEU A 269 -1.28 -4.07 -5.26
CA LEU A 269 0.13 -3.66 -5.31
C LEU A 269 0.87 -4.56 -6.31
N GLU A 270 1.74 -3.97 -7.11
CA GLU A 270 2.58 -4.65 -8.08
C GLU A 270 4.05 -4.56 -7.68
N MET A 271 4.70 -5.71 -7.58
CA MET A 271 6.04 -5.85 -7.00
C MET A 271 6.90 -6.70 -7.94
N ARG A 272 8.17 -6.30 -8.11
CA ARG A 272 9.18 -7.03 -8.88
C ARG A 272 10.04 -7.87 -7.95
N ASN A 273 10.24 -9.13 -8.30
CA ASN A 273 11.19 -10.00 -7.64
C ASN A 273 12.63 -9.60 -7.99
N THR A 274 13.38 -9.11 -7.00
CA THR A 274 14.81 -8.79 -7.13
C THR A 274 15.69 -9.80 -6.39
N GLY A 275 15.09 -10.81 -5.76
CA GLY A 275 15.80 -11.91 -5.11
C GLY A 275 16.09 -13.11 -6.02
N ALA A 276 16.81 -14.09 -5.47
CA ALA A 276 17.18 -15.33 -6.14
C ALA A 276 16.11 -16.42 -6.09
N GLN A 277 15.16 -16.37 -5.16
CA GLN A 277 14.10 -17.36 -5.02
C GLN A 277 12.83 -16.96 -5.79
N THR A 278 12.16 -17.93 -6.41
CA THR A 278 10.84 -17.74 -7.04
C THR A 278 9.77 -17.53 -5.98
N TRP A 279 8.98 -16.46 -6.10
CA TRP A 279 7.79 -16.26 -5.26
C TRP A 279 6.66 -17.17 -5.71
N ARG A 280 5.87 -17.70 -4.76
CA ARG A 280 4.75 -18.60 -5.03
C ARG A 280 3.50 -18.18 -4.23
N PRO A 281 2.27 -18.42 -4.76
CA PRO A 281 1.03 -18.22 -4.01
C PRO A 281 0.96 -19.12 -2.77
N GLY A 282 0.35 -18.62 -1.69
CA GLY A 282 0.29 -19.29 -0.39
C GLY A 282 1.62 -19.31 0.37
N GLU A 283 2.64 -18.62 -0.13
CA GLU A 283 4.04 -18.76 0.29
C GLU A 283 4.71 -17.39 0.52
N VAL A 284 4.50 -16.44 -0.40
CA VAL A 284 4.85 -15.01 -0.21
C VAL A 284 3.57 -14.19 -0.05
N PHE A 285 3.53 -13.33 0.95
CA PHE A 285 2.36 -12.53 1.31
C PHE A 285 2.68 -11.05 1.43
N LEU A 286 1.65 -10.22 1.29
CA LEU A 286 1.65 -8.82 1.67
C LEU A 286 1.18 -8.72 3.13
N GLY A 287 2.12 -8.48 4.05
CA GLY A 287 1.87 -8.35 5.48
C GLY A 287 1.77 -6.90 5.93
N THR A 288 1.06 -6.65 7.03
CA THR A 288 0.99 -5.34 7.68
C THR A 288 2.32 -4.98 8.37
N THR A 289 2.71 -3.72 8.31
CA THR A 289 3.89 -3.15 8.96
C THR A 289 3.54 -1.87 9.73
N GLU A 290 4.51 -1.35 10.50
CA GLU A 290 4.38 -0.15 11.35
C GLU A 290 3.14 -0.14 12.29
N PRO A 291 3.00 -1.13 13.21
CA PRO A 291 3.93 -2.23 13.50
C PRO A 291 3.62 -3.52 12.72
N ARG A 292 4.63 -4.40 12.62
CA ARG A 292 4.51 -5.71 11.96
C ARG A 292 3.46 -6.61 12.62
N ASP A 293 2.81 -7.42 11.79
CA ASP A 293 1.88 -8.49 12.20
C ASP A 293 0.63 -8.07 12.99
N VAL A 294 0.38 -6.77 13.17
CA VAL A 294 -0.84 -6.27 13.82
C VAL A 294 -2.02 -6.25 12.86
N ALA A 295 -3.21 -6.57 13.37
CA ALA A 295 -4.45 -6.55 12.62
C ALA A 295 -4.77 -5.14 12.11
N SER A 296 -5.02 -5.01 10.81
CA SER A 296 -5.32 -3.72 10.19
C SER A 296 -6.77 -3.31 10.44
N PRO A 297 -7.05 -2.04 10.82
CA PRO A 297 -8.40 -1.51 10.83
C PRO A 297 -9.07 -1.55 9.45
N ILE A 298 -8.29 -1.48 8.36
CA ILE A 298 -8.80 -1.45 6.98
C ILE A 298 -8.90 -2.85 6.34
N ALA A 299 -8.69 -3.92 7.10
CA ALA A 299 -8.77 -5.29 6.62
C ALA A 299 -10.19 -5.61 6.12
N ALA A 300 -10.29 -6.12 4.90
CA ALA A 300 -11.53 -6.72 4.40
C ALA A 300 -11.62 -8.20 4.80
N ASP A 301 -12.84 -8.74 4.77
CA ASP A 301 -13.13 -10.17 4.95
C ASP A 301 -12.40 -11.08 3.95
N THR A 302 -12.03 -10.55 2.77
CA THR A 302 -11.24 -11.27 1.76
C THR A 302 -9.75 -11.39 2.09
N TRP A 303 -9.25 -10.78 3.17
CA TRP A 303 -7.85 -10.91 3.58
C TRP A 303 -7.56 -12.32 4.12
N PRO A 304 -6.49 -13.01 3.69
CA PRO A 304 -6.06 -14.28 4.27
C PRO A 304 -5.97 -14.30 5.82
N ALA A 305 -5.63 -13.17 6.44
CA ALA A 305 -5.73 -12.92 7.87
C ALA A 305 -5.80 -11.40 8.12
N PRO A 306 -6.24 -10.90 9.30
CA PRO A 306 -6.32 -9.46 9.57
C PRO A 306 -4.99 -8.68 9.44
N ASN A 307 -3.85 -9.37 9.42
CA ASN A 307 -2.50 -8.85 9.22
C ASN A 307 -1.85 -9.32 7.90
N ARG A 308 -2.62 -9.92 6.98
CA ARG A 308 -2.20 -10.44 5.68
C ARG A 308 -3.21 -10.07 4.61
N ALA A 309 -2.88 -9.07 3.80
CA ALA A 309 -3.79 -8.52 2.80
C ALA A 309 -4.01 -9.46 1.60
N ALA A 310 -2.93 -10.07 1.11
CA ALA A 310 -2.97 -10.98 -0.04
C ALA A 310 -1.75 -11.90 -0.06
N THR A 311 -1.84 -12.96 -0.86
CA THR A 311 -0.66 -13.66 -1.40
C THR A 311 -0.42 -13.24 -2.87
N ILE A 312 0.74 -13.58 -3.42
CA ILE A 312 1.08 -13.30 -4.82
C ILE A 312 0.13 -14.04 -5.77
N ASP A 313 -0.29 -13.37 -6.85
CA ASP A 313 -1.27 -13.87 -7.83
C ASP A 313 -0.83 -15.11 -8.60
N ARG A 314 0.49 -15.30 -8.79
CA ARG A 314 1.09 -16.39 -9.56
C ARG A 314 2.54 -16.62 -9.14
N GLU A 315 3.19 -17.61 -9.75
CA GLU A 315 4.64 -17.77 -9.59
C GLU A 315 5.42 -16.64 -10.25
N VAL A 316 6.32 -16.01 -9.51
CA VAL A 316 7.15 -14.89 -9.99
C VAL A 316 8.64 -15.27 -9.87
N PRO A 317 9.29 -15.70 -10.98
CA PRO A 317 10.71 -16.01 -10.96
C PRO A 317 11.57 -14.75 -10.72
N PRO A 318 12.85 -14.92 -10.36
CA PRO A 318 13.82 -13.82 -10.26
C PRO A 318 13.75 -12.86 -11.45
N GLY A 319 13.73 -11.56 -11.16
CA GLY A 319 13.61 -10.49 -12.16
C GLY A 319 12.20 -10.25 -12.72
N GLY A 320 11.22 -11.13 -12.44
CA GLY A 320 9.83 -11.01 -12.87
C GLY A 320 8.97 -10.10 -11.97
N THR A 321 7.76 -9.80 -12.43
CA THR A 321 6.79 -8.93 -11.72
C THR A 321 5.46 -9.66 -11.52
N GLY A 322 4.85 -9.53 -10.35
CA GLY A 322 3.50 -10.03 -10.05
C GLY A 322 2.73 -9.13 -9.10
N ARG A 323 1.50 -9.52 -8.77
CA ARG A 323 0.52 -8.67 -8.09
C ARG A 323 -0.01 -9.29 -6.81
N PHE A 324 -0.23 -8.43 -5.83
CA PHE A 324 -0.97 -8.72 -4.61
C PHE A 324 -2.32 -8.01 -4.74
N VAL A 325 -3.38 -8.76 -5.03
CA VAL A 325 -4.74 -8.23 -5.24
C VAL A 325 -5.55 -8.43 -3.97
N PHE A 326 -6.16 -7.36 -3.45
CA PHE A 326 -6.95 -7.39 -2.21
C PHE A 326 -7.98 -6.27 -2.18
N ARG A 327 -8.93 -6.39 -1.23
CA ARG A 327 -9.89 -5.35 -0.90
C ARG A 327 -9.49 -4.64 0.37
N VAL A 328 -9.75 -3.35 0.48
CA VAL A 328 -9.76 -2.63 1.77
C VAL A 328 -11.19 -2.36 2.17
N ARG A 329 -11.48 -2.36 3.47
CA ARG A 329 -12.77 -1.92 4.03
C ARG A 329 -12.54 -0.62 4.81
N ALA A 330 -13.39 0.38 4.62
CA ALA A 330 -13.40 1.55 5.48
C ALA A 330 -13.93 1.17 6.88
N PRO A 331 -13.25 1.55 7.99
CA PRO A 331 -13.79 1.36 9.33
C PRO A 331 -15.12 2.06 9.54
N ASP A 332 -15.98 1.53 10.41
CA ASP A 332 -17.31 2.11 10.66
C ASP A 332 -17.24 3.45 11.42
N ALA A 333 -16.15 3.67 12.16
CA ALA A 333 -15.81 4.97 12.73
C ALA A 333 -15.19 5.88 11.64
N PRO A 334 -15.67 7.13 11.47
CA PRO A 334 -15.02 8.10 10.58
C PRO A 334 -13.63 8.49 11.07
N GLY A 335 -12.67 8.67 10.16
CA GLY A 335 -11.29 9.02 10.49
C GLY A 335 -10.27 8.62 9.42
N ASP A 336 -9.01 8.98 9.66
CA ASP A 336 -7.87 8.60 8.81
C ASP A 336 -7.23 7.30 9.31
N TYR A 337 -7.11 6.32 8.41
CA TYR A 337 -6.58 5.00 8.66
C TYR A 337 -5.40 4.69 7.72
N PRO A 338 -4.18 5.13 8.07
CA PRO A 338 -2.96 4.70 7.40
C PRO A 338 -2.63 3.24 7.74
N GLN A 339 -2.37 2.42 6.72
CA GLN A 339 -1.77 1.10 6.87
C GLN A 339 -0.50 1.03 6.02
N PHE A 340 0.59 0.59 6.64
CA PHE A 340 1.83 0.28 5.95
C PHE A 340 1.91 -1.22 5.64
N PHE A 341 2.64 -1.57 4.59
CA PHE A 341 2.79 -2.95 4.15
C PHE A 341 4.23 -3.29 3.74
N ASN A 342 4.56 -4.57 3.82
CA ASN A 342 5.75 -5.12 3.16
C ASN A 342 5.53 -6.58 2.76
N LEU A 343 6.43 -7.13 1.96
CA LEU A 343 6.40 -8.56 1.64
C LEU A 343 7.00 -9.38 2.78
N VAL A 344 6.37 -10.50 3.06
CA VAL A 344 6.84 -11.50 4.02
C VAL A 344 6.87 -12.88 3.35
N ARG A 345 7.96 -13.61 3.60
CA ARG A 345 8.02 -15.05 3.36
C ARG A 345 7.65 -15.73 4.67
N GLU A 346 6.49 -16.41 4.68
CA GLU A 346 5.96 -16.98 5.91
C GLU A 346 6.93 -17.94 6.60
N GLY A 347 7.13 -17.73 7.90
CA GLY A 347 8.07 -18.48 8.73
C GLY A 347 9.56 -18.33 8.38
N VAL A 348 9.95 -17.44 7.47
CA VAL A 348 11.35 -17.28 7.02
C VAL A 348 11.91 -15.88 7.23
N ALA A 349 11.34 -14.85 6.59
CA ALA A 349 11.93 -13.50 6.57
C ALA A 349 10.95 -12.41 6.12
N TRP A 350 11.16 -11.19 6.61
CA TRP A 350 10.57 -9.98 6.04
C TRP A 350 11.48 -9.42 4.96
N PHE A 351 10.91 -9.02 3.82
CA PHE A 351 11.72 -8.60 2.67
C PHE A 351 12.52 -7.32 2.96
N SER A 352 12.04 -6.42 3.82
CA SER A 352 12.81 -5.24 4.29
C SER A 352 14.20 -5.57 4.84
N GLU A 353 14.36 -6.75 5.44
CA GLU A 353 15.63 -7.24 6.00
C GLU A 353 16.56 -7.77 4.91
N SER A 354 16.00 -8.21 3.78
CA SER A 354 16.67 -8.92 2.71
C SER A 354 16.51 -8.29 1.31
N GLY A 355 16.25 -6.97 1.22
CA GLY A 355 16.30 -6.22 -0.05
C GLY A 355 14.96 -5.89 -0.70
N GLY A 356 13.89 -5.90 0.09
CA GLY A 356 12.64 -5.20 -0.17
C GLY A 356 12.71 -3.71 0.20
N PRO A 357 11.61 -2.97 -0.03
CA PRO A 357 11.37 -1.65 0.55
C PRO A 357 11.51 -1.65 2.08
N VAL A 358 11.78 -0.50 2.68
CA VAL A 358 11.72 -0.36 4.16
C VAL A 358 10.26 -0.36 4.64
N ASP A 359 10.02 -0.80 5.88
CA ASP A 359 8.67 -1.10 6.38
C ASP A 359 7.68 0.08 6.37
N ALA A 360 8.19 1.31 6.47
CA ALA A 360 7.40 2.55 6.40
C ALA A 360 7.23 3.11 4.96
N GLN A 361 7.69 2.41 3.91
CA GLN A 361 7.73 2.95 2.54
C GLN A 361 6.43 2.75 1.74
N ILE A 362 5.78 1.59 1.87
CA ILE A 362 4.54 1.28 1.16
C ILE A 362 3.38 1.57 2.09
N GLN A 363 2.50 2.49 1.70
CA GLN A 363 1.39 2.97 2.53
C GLN A 363 0.11 3.14 1.70
N ILE A 364 -1.01 2.66 2.25
CA ILE A 364 -2.36 3.02 1.82
C ILE A 364 -3.00 3.79 2.98
N ARG A 365 -3.59 4.95 2.69
CA ARG A 365 -4.30 5.78 3.68
C ARG A 365 -5.77 5.84 3.27
N VAL A 366 -6.64 5.12 3.98
CA VAL A 366 -8.10 5.23 3.79
C VAL A 366 -8.63 6.32 4.70
N THR A 367 -9.42 7.24 4.17
CA THR A 367 -10.20 8.19 4.99
C THR A 367 -11.64 7.68 5.04
N SER A 368 -12.06 7.14 6.20
CA SER A 368 -13.44 6.75 6.41
C SER A 368 -14.31 8.00 6.61
N THR A 369 -15.30 8.19 5.74
CA THR A 369 -16.26 9.28 5.84
C THR A 369 -17.56 8.79 6.48
N ALA A 370 -18.19 9.65 7.29
CA ALA A 370 -19.53 9.39 7.78
C ALA A 370 -20.50 9.17 6.60
N PRO A 371 -21.50 8.28 6.73
CA PRO A 371 -22.55 8.15 5.72
C PRO A 371 -23.33 9.47 5.59
N PRO A 372 -23.99 9.72 4.45
CA PRO A 372 -24.82 10.91 4.27
C PRO A 372 -25.90 11.02 5.37
N PRO A 373 -26.20 12.24 5.87
CA PRO A 373 -27.28 12.42 6.82
C PRO A 373 -28.62 12.11 6.17
N CYS A 374 -29.53 11.51 6.93
CA CYS A 374 -30.86 11.17 6.46
C CYS A 374 -31.69 12.42 6.12
N PRO A 375 -32.38 12.45 4.97
CA PRO A 375 -33.21 13.58 4.57
C PRO A 375 -34.45 13.70 5.47
N GLY A 376 -34.97 14.92 5.61
CA GLY A 376 -36.27 15.16 6.26
C GLY A 376 -36.36 14.89 7.76
N GLY A 377 -35.26 14.51 8.43
CA GLY A 377 -35.29 14.10 9.84
C GLY A 377 -35.77 12.67 10.08
N ILE A 378 -35.86 11.86 9.00
CA ILE A 378 -36.16 10.42 9.10
C ILE A 378 -34.98 9.73 9.80
N GLY A 379 -35.24 8.94 10.85
CA GLY A 379 -34.21 8.20 11.60
C GLY A 379 -34.09 6.73 11.18
N ASP A 380 -33.22 5.98 11.87
CA ASP A 380 -32.99 4.55 11.64
C ASP A 380 -34.21 3.68 12.04
N ALA A 381 -35.07 4.19 12.93
CA ALA A 381 -36.32 3.56 13.33
C ALA A 381 -37.43 3.81 12.29
N TRP A 382 -38.33 2.83 12.12
CA TRP A 382 -39.54 3.03 11.32
C TRP A 382 -40.44 4.09 11.96
N SER A 383 -40.94 5.00 11.13
CA SER A 383 -41.96 6.01 11.43
C SER A 383 -43.00 6.04 10.31
N CYS A 384 -44.19 6.57 10.56
CA CYS A 384 -45.23 6.70 9.53
C CYS A 384 -45.11 8.01 8.75
N GLU A 385 -45.29 7.95 7.43
CA GLU A 385 -45.38 9.11 6.54
C GLU A 385 -46.58 8.92 5.60
N GLY A 386 -47.77 9.26 6.09
CA GLY A 386 -49.03 8.83 5.49
C GLY A 386 -49.29 7.35 5.78
N ASP A 387 -49.78 6.62 4.78
CA ASP A 387 -50.03 5.18 4.86
C ASP A 387 -48.76 4.33 4.64
N ASP A 388 -47.61 4.95 4.34
CA ASP A 388 -46.33 4.24 4.27
C ASP A 388 -45.61 4.28 5.62
N ARG A 389 -44.88 3.21 5.95
CA ARG A 389 -43.78 3.31 6.92
C ARG A 389 -42.48 3.67 6.20
N VAL A 390 -41.74 4.60 6.79
CA VAL A 390 -40.43 5.05 6.32
C VAL A 390 -39.38 4.91 7.41
N ARG A 391 -38.16 4.57 7.03
CA ARG A 391 -36.95 4.74 7.85
C ARG A 391 -35.80 5.15 6.94
N CYS A 392 -34.72 5.64 7.52
CA CYS A 392 -33.51 5.91 6.79
C CYS A 392 -32.32 5.28 7.49
N GLU A 393 -31.58 4.45 6.76
CA GLU A 393 -30.37 3.80 7.25
C GLU A 393 -29.21 4.29 6.38
N ARG A 394 -28.20 4.91 7.01
CA ARG A 394 -26.98 5.41 6.32
C ARG A 394 -27.26 6.38 5.14
N GLY A 395 -28.31 7.19 5.25
CA GLY A 395 -28.71 8.14 4.20
C GLY A 395 -29.59 7.54 3.09
N MET A 396 -29.84 6.23 3.08
CA MET A 396 -30.79 5.59 2.18
C MET A 396 -32.16 5.50 2.85
N VAL A 397 -33.18 6.11 2.23
CA VAL A 397 -34.57 6.03 2.70
C VAL A 397 -35.20 4.73 2.19
N PHE A 398 -35.69 3.93 3.14
CA PHE A 398 -36.52 2.76 2.90
C PHE A 398 -37.98 3.15 3.14
N ARG A 399 -38.86 2.77 2.22
CA ARG A 399 -40.31 3.03 2.29
C ARG A 399 -41.03 1.73 1.97
N GLU A 400 -41.96 1.37 2.84
CA GLU A 400 -42.81 0.18 2.70
C GLU A 400 -44.28 0.62 2.85
N PRO A 401 -45.13 0.40 1.84
CA PRO A 401 -46.56 0.70 1.95
C PRO A 401 -47.24 -0.16 2.99
N CYS A 402 -48.10 0.44 3.81
CA CYS A 402 -48.99 -0.27 4.72
C CYS A 402 -50.42 -0.20 4.16
N GLU A 403 -50.92 -1.30 3.61
CA GLU A 403 -52.21 -1.34 2.88
C GLU A 403 -53.42 -0.92 3.73
N LEU A 404 -53.30 -0.99 5.06
CA LEU A 404 -54.33 -0.63 6.04
C LEU A 404 -53.90 0.55 6.92
N GLY A 405 -52.95 1.36 6.44
CA GLY A 405 -52.36 2.49 7.15
C GLY A 405 -51.21 2.10 8.08
N CYS A 406 -50.46 3.12 8.51
CA CYS A 406 -49.33 2.98 9.42
C CYS A 406 -49.64 3.59 10.78
N ASN A 407 -49.28 2.88 11.87
CA ASN A 407 -49.33 3.38 13.23
C ASN A 407 -47.96 3.17 13.92
N ALA A 408 -47.40 4.25 14.50
CA ALA A 408 -46.13 4.24 15.25
C ALA A 408 -44.92 3.53 14.57
N GLY A 409 -44.85 3.50 13.23
CA GLY A 409 -43.81 2.81 12.47
C GLY A 409 -44.12 1.34 12.12
N THR A 410 -45.27 0.84 12.56
CA THR A 410 -45.80 -0.47 12.21
C THR A 410 -46.93 -0.34 11.18
N CYS A 411 -46.98 -1.25 10.22
CA CYS A 411 -48.15 -1.37 9.36
C CYS A 411 -49.28 -2.02 10.14
N ASN A 412 -50.49 -1.48 10.03
CA ASN A 412 -51.67 -2.09 10.61
C ASN A 412 -51.93 -3.46 9.95
N ALA A 413 -52.26 -4.46 10.76
CA ALA A 413 -52.83 -5.71 10.27
C ALA A 413 -54.33 -5.51 9.99
N PRO A 414 -54.95 -6.35 9.13
CA PRO A 414 -56.40 -6.49 9.15
C PRO A 414 -56.85 -6.92 10.54
N ALA A 415 -58.03 -6.48 10.95
CA ALA A 415 -58.71 -7.12 12.07
C ALA A 415 -58.85 -8.61 11.73
N THR A 416 -58.30 -9.46 12.58
CA THR A 416 -58.34 -10.90 12.40
C THR A 416 -59.58 -11.45 13.07
N ASP A 417 -60.52 -11.88 12.23
CA ASP A 417 -61.46 -12.96 12.51
C ASP A 417 -60.67 -14.15 13.08
N GLU A 418 -60.64 -14.29 14.42
CA GLU A 418 -59.77 -15.23 15.15
C GLU A 418 -60.45 -16.59 15.40
N ASP A 419 -61.79 -16.65 15.35
CA ASP A 419 -62.61 -17.86 15.48
C ASP A 419 -63.28 -18.33 14.16
N GLY A 420 -63.50 -17.44 13.18
CA GLY A 420 -63.92 -17.76 11.81
C GLY A 420 -65.37 -17.42 11.46
N ASP A 421 -66.02 -16.51 12.19
CA ASP A 421 -67.44 -16.15 12.02
C ASP A 421 -67.71 -15.12 10.90
N GLY A 422 -66.69 -14.32 10.54
CA GLY A 422 -66.75 -13.26 9.54
C GLY A 422 -66.73 -11.82 10.08
N TYR A 423 -66.62 -11.62 11.40
CA TYR A 423 -66.44 -10.33 12.08
C TYR A 423 -64.99 -10.15 12.54
N GLY A 424 -64.69 -9.21 13.46
CA GLY A 424 -63.33 -9.06 14.01
C GLY A 424 -62.87 -7.65 14.39
N SER A 425 -63.44 -6.57 13.82
CA SER A 425 -63.21 -5.19 14.35
C SER A 425 -64.33 -4.72 15.27
N ASP A 426 -65.54 -5.22 15.02
CA ASP A 426 -66.79 -4.82 15.65
C ASP A 426 -67.32 -5.97 16.55
N ASP A 427 -66.51 -7.01 16.70
CA ASP A 427 -66.75 -8.23 17.47
C ASP A 427 -66.31 -8.01 18.94
N CYS A 428 -67.21 -8.36 19.86
CA CYS A 428 -67.04 -8.17 21.29
C CYS A 428 -66.34 -9.36 22.00
N ALA A 429 -66.23 -10.52 21.34
CA ALA A 429 -65.62 -11.74 21.86
C ALA A 429 -64.81 -12.50 20.77
N PRO A 430 -63.64 -11.97 20.33
CA PRO A 430 -62.85 -12.47 19.17
C PRO A 430 -62.13 -13.81 19.38
N GLY A 431 -62.79 -14.77 20.00
CA GLY A 431 -62.36 -16.16 20.11
C GLY A 431 -63.55 -17.09 20.38
N ASP A 432 -64.77 -16.64 20.09
CA ASP A 432 -66.03 -17.32 20.31
C ASP A 432 -67.04 -16.98 19.19
N ALA A 433 -67.00 -17.78 18.12
CA ALA A 433 -67.79 -17.60 16.89
C ALA A 433 -69.33 -17.68 17.06
N ASP A 434 -69.83 -17.88 18.29
CA ASP A 434 -71.25 -17.80 18.64
C ASP A 434 -71.62 -16.41 19.25
N VAL A 435 -70.66 -15.48 19.43
CA VAL A 435 -70.80 -14.18 20.12
C VAL A 435 -70.28 -13.05 19.22
N HIS A 436 -71.16 -12.43 18.44
CA HIS A 436 -70.80 -11.50 17.38
C HIS A 436 -71.95 -10.55 16.97
N PRO A 437 -71.68 -9.42 16.28
CA PRO A 437 -72.72 -8.51 15.77
C PRO A 437 -73.93 -9.19 15.12
N GLY A 438 -75.07 -9.17 15.81
CA GLY A 438 -76.32 -9.78 15.35
C GLY A 438 -76.40 -11.32 15.44
N ALA A 439 -75.75 -11.94 16.42
CA ALA A 439 -76.00 -13.33 16.82
C ALA A 439 -77.43 -13.52 17.40
N ASP A 440 -77.83 -14.77 17.66
CA ASP A 440 -79.07 -15.07 18.37
C ASP A 440 -78.79 -15.11 19.90
N GLU A 441 -79.42 -14.21 20.66
CA GLU A 441 -79.27 -14.09 22.11
C GLU A 441 -79.60 -15.36 22.92
N ILE A 442 -78.80 -15.64 23.96
CA ILE A 442 -79.00 -16.76 24.91
C ILE A 442 -79.39 -16.19 26.27
N CYS A 443 -80.70 -16.16 26.47
CA CYS A 443 -81.30 -15.26 27.45
C CYS A 443 -81.00 -15.64 28.92
N ASP A 444 -80.71 -14.63 29.75
CA ASP A 444 -80.32 -14.73 31.17
C ASP A 444 -79.00 -15.52 31.42
N ASP A 445 -78.11 -15.66 30.43
CA ASP A 445 -76.81 -16.34 30.61
C ASP A 445 -75.66 -15.40 31.05
N GLY A 446 -75.85 -14.08 30.91
CA GLY A 446 -74.91 -13.05 31.34
C GLY A 446 -73.89 -12.62 30.28
N ILE A 447 -74.07 -13.04 29.02
CA ILE A 447 -73.20 -12.72 27.89
C ILE A 447 -74.06 -12.04 26.81
N ASP A 448 -73.57 -10.90 26.34
CA ASP A 448 -74.11 -10.10 25.23
C ASP A 448 -73.65 -10.75 23.92
N GLN A 449 -74.54 -11.52 23.29
CA GLN A 449 -74.20 -12.40 22.17
C GLN A 449 -74.22 -11.64 20.85
N ASP A 450 -75.17 -10.71 20.70
CA ASP A 450 -75.33 -9.92 19.49
C ASP A 450 -74.47 -8.63 19.45
N CYS A 451 -73.71 -8.39 20.54
CA CYS A 451 -72.81 -7.26 20.78
C CYS A 451 -73.50 -5.87 20.75
N ASP A 452 -74.82 -5.77 21.00
CA ASP A 452 -75.52 -4.47 21.08
C ASP A 452 -75.28 -3.71 22.41
N GLY A 453 -74.83 -4.43 23.45
CA GLY A 453 -74.52 -3.91 24.77
C GLY A 453 -75.44 -4.37 25.91
N GLU A 454 -76.48 -5.17 25.64
CA GLU A 454 -77.43 -5.69 26.64
C GLU A 454 -77.76 -7.20 26.45
N ASP A 455 -77.37 -8.06 27.41
CA ASP A 455 -77.84 -9.48 27.51
C ASP A 455 -79.37 -9.55 27.60
N ALA A 456 -79.99 -10.35 26.73
CA ALA A 456 -81.45 -10.44 26.64
C ALA A 456 -82.07 -11.18 27.85
N ILE A 457 -83.06 -10.55 28.48
CA ILE A 457 -83.78 -11.11 29.64
C ILE A 457 -85.17 -11.61 29.22
N ASP A 458 -85.53 -12.83 29.66
CA ASP A 458 -86.87 -13.45 29.53
C ASP A 458 -87.45 -13.57 28.09
N CYS A 459 -86.98 -14.58 27.36
CA CYS A 459 -87.40 -14.86 25.97
C CYS A 459 -88.68 -15.72 25.82
N GLU A 460 -89.46 -15.96 26.89
CA GLU A 460 -90.73 -16.70 26.83
C GLU A 460 -91.99 -15.78 26.87
N GLY A 461 -92.37 -15.22 25.71
CA GLY A 461 -93.80 -14.91 25.46
C GLY A 461 -94.58 -16.16 25.05
N PRO A 462 -95.94 -16.20 25.07
CA PRO A 462 -96.90 -15.10 25.32
C PRO A 462 -98.07 -15.43 26.30
N GLY A 463 -98.91 -14.45 26.66
CA GLY A 463 -100.09 -14.70 27.50
C GLY A 463 -101.08 -13.52 27.67
N ASP A 464 -101.79 -13.17 26.60
CA ASP A 464 -102.75 -12.04 26.53
C ASP A 464 -104.13 -12.34 27.16
N ASP A 465 -104.52 -11.66 28.25
CA ASP A 465 -105.92 -11.64 28.73
C ASP A 465 -106.43 -10.32 29.37
N GLY A 466 -106.94 -9.41 28.52
CA GLY A 466 -108.21 -8.73 28.82
C GLY A 466 -108.19 -7.26 29.26
N GLY A 467 -108.47 -6.36 28.30
CA GLY A 467 -109.09 -5.04 28.57
C GLY A 467 -110.57 -5.16 29.00
N PRO A 468 -111.40 -4.08 28.95
CA PRO A 468 -111.25 -2.83 28.18
C PRO A 468 -111.29 -1.57 29.09
N GLY A 469 -111.12 -0.34 28.59
CA GLY A 469 -110.80 0.18 27.26
C GLY A 469 -111.10 1.69 27.21
N ASP A 470 -110.70 2.37 26.15
CA ASP A 470 -111.28 3.66 25.72
C ASP A 470 -110.88 3.94 24.27
N ASP A 471 -111.87 4.30 23.44
CA ASP A 471 -111.75 4.37 21.98
C ASP A 471 -111.90 5.79 21.42
N GLY A 472 -111.05 6.16 20.45
CA GLY A 472 -111.30 7.35 19.62
C GLY A 472 -110.09 8.04 18.96
N GLY A 473 -109.70 7.61 17.75
CA GLY A 473 -108.83 8.42 16.88
C GLY A 473 -108.21 7.67 15.69
N PRO A 474 -108.76 7.77 14.47
CA PRO A 474 -108.22 7.08 13.29
C PRO A 474 -107.27 7.93 12.44
N GLY A 475 -106.31 7.27 11.76
CA GLY A 475 -105.45 7.86 10.73
C GLY A 475 -104.81 6.77 9.86
N ASP A 476 -105.21 6.69 8.59
CA ASP A 476 -104.84 5.61 7.67
C ASP A 476 -103.42 5.72 7.07
N GLY A 477 -102.80 4.56 6.76
CA GLY A 477 -102.14 4.38 5.46
C GLY A 477 -100.77 3.67 5.44
N PRO A 478 -100.42 2.93 4.35
CA PRO A 478 -99.73 1.64 4.51
C PRO A 478 -98.52 1.36 3.59
N ARG A 479 -97.74 0.29 3.90
CA ARG A 479 -97.14 -0.76 3.00
C ARG A 479 -96.14 -1.62 3.81
N MET A 480 -96.17 -2.97 3.83
CA MET A 480 -95.98 -3.98 2.76
C MET A 480 -94.52 -4.08 2.25
N ILE A 481 -93.89 -5.25 2.01
CA ILE A 481 -94.07 -6.67 2.44
C ILE A 481 -92.87 -7.51 1.90
N SER A 482 -92.51 -8.66 2.50
CA SER A 482 -91.61 -9.74 1.95
C SER A 482 -90.13 -9.36 1.67
N GLY A 483 -89.09 -10.17 1.96
CA GLY A 483 -88.95 -11.65 1.94
C GLY A 483 -88.51 -12.10 0.53
N GLY A 484 -87.58 -13.05 0.30
CA GLY A 484 -86.74 -13.88 1.20
C GLY A 484 -85.98 -14.95 0.36
N CYS A 485 -85.37 -15.94 1.02
CA CYS A 485 -84.83 -17.21 0.46
C CYS A 485 -83.57 -17.17 -0.46
N SER A 486 -82.42 -17.39 0.18
CA SER A 486 -81.51 -18.54 -0.02
C SER A 486 -81.57 -19.38 -1.32
N VAL A 487 -80.40 -19.65 -1.91
CA VAL A 487 -80.10 -20.93 -2.57
C VAL A 487 -78.65 -21.35 -2.29
N ALA A 488 -78.45 -22.58 -1.81
CA ALA A 488 -77.13 -23.19 -1.60
C ALA A 488 -76.63 -23.95 -2.86
N HIS A 489 -75.52 -24.69 -2.70
CA HIS A 489 -74.71 -25.47 -3.67
C HIS A 489 -73.51 -24.67 -4.24
N GLY A 490 -72.27 -25.19 -4.24
CA GLY A 490 -71.78 -26.42 -3.61
C GLY A 490 -70.48 -26.96 -4.22
N ALA A 491 -69.57 -27.39 -3.34
CA ALA A 491 -68.50 -28.37 -3.55
C ALA A 491 -67.26 -28.05 -4.43
N SER A 492 -66.19 -28.73 -4.02
CA SER A 492 -64.97 -29.14 -4.77
C SER A 492 -63.87 -28.11 -5.01
N GLY A 493 -62.91 -28.13 -4.07
CA GLY A 493 -61.58 -27.52 -4.21
C GLY A 493 -60.68 -28.19 -5.26
N SER A 494 -59.42 -27.76 -5.30
CA SER A 494 -58.31 -28.47 -5.92
C SER A 494 -56.99 -27.96 -5.36
N GLN A 495 -56.19 -28.86 -4.78
CA GLN A 495 -54.76 -28.63 -4.56
C GLN A 495 -54.03 -28.70 -5.89
N LEU A 496 -52.97 -27.91 -6.08
CA LEU A 496 -51.93 -28.22 -7.08
C LEU A 496 -50.58 -27.65 -6.64
N ALA A 497 -49.52 -28.41 -6.85
CA ALA A 497 -48.20 -28.19 -6.28
C ALA A 497 -47.12 -28.06 -7.36
N LEU A 498 -46.01 -27.39 -6.99
CA LEU A 498 -44.65 -27.41 -7.56
C LEU A 498 -44.44 -27.29 -9.08
N ALA A 499 -43.54 -26.37 -9.45
CA ALA A 499 -42.49 -26.66 -10.43
C ALA A 499 -41.21 -25.82 -10.17
N PHE A 500 -40.08 -26.49 -9.95
CA PHE A 500 -38.74 -25.89 -10.06
C PHE A 500 -38.33 -25.81 -11.54
N ALA A 501 -37.57 -24.77 -11.93
CA ALA A 501 -36.90 -24.71 -13.23
C ALA A 501 -35.41 -24.33 -13.06
N VAL A 502 -34.53 -25.30 -13.31
CA VAL A 502 -33.08 -25.09 -13.43
C VAL A 502 -32.75 -24.93 -14.91
N VAL A 503 -32.00 -23.89 -15.27
CA VAL A 503 -31.46 -23.73 -16.64
C VAL A 503 -29.93 -23.82 -16.59
N ALA A 504 -29.39 -24.90 -17.15
CA ALA A 504 -27.98 -25.04 -17.46
C ALA A 504 -27.77 -24.87 -18.97
N ILE A 505 -26.83 -24.01 -19.37
CA ILE A 505 -26.35 -23.94 -20.76
C ILE A 505 -24.83 -24.06 -20.74
N GLY A 506 -24.33 -25.18 -21.27
CA GLY A 506 -22.93 -25.35 -21.63
C GLY A 506 -22.76 -25.21 -23.14
N LEU A 507 -21.66 -24.61 -23.58
CA LEU A 507 -21.22 -24.71 -24.97
C LEU A 507 -19.69 -24.72 -25.06
N VAL A 508 -19.18 -25.34 -26.13
CA VAL A 508 -17.95 -26.14 -26.08
C VAL A 508 -17.05 -25.83 -27.31
N ILE A 509 -15.73 -25.79 -27.07
CA ILE A 509 -14.61 -25.87 -28.04
C ILE A 509 -14.40 -24.68 -29.01
N ARG A 510 -13.20 -24.07 -28.93
CA ARG A 510 -12.23 -24.16 -30.05
C ARG A 510 -10.76 -24.07 -29.63
N ARG A 511 -10.02 -25.17 -29.81
CA ARG A 511 -8.54 -25.17 -29.83
C ARG A 511 -8.03 -24.45 -31.08
N ARG A 512 -6.92 -23.71 -30.97
CA ARG A 512 -5.92 -23.59 -32.04
C ARG A 512 -4.50 -23.67 -31.47
N ARG A 513 -3.68 -24.53 -32.09
CA ARG A 513 -2.22 -24.56 -31.99
C ARG A 513 -1.65 -24.13 -33.34
N ALA A 514 -0.74 -23.17 -33.32
CA ALA A 514 0.36 -22.91 -34.24
C ALA A 514 1.12 -21.71 -33.62
N GLY A 515 2.44 -21.63 -33.54
CA GLY A 515 3.47 -22.50 -34.10
C GLY A 515 4.36 -21.68 -35.02
N TRP A 516 5.51 -21.23 -34.49
CA TRP A 516 6.86 -21.10 -35.06
C TRP A 516 7.74 -20.45 -33.97
#